data_AF-A0A9J6CEE0-F1
#
_entry.id   AF-A0A9J6CEE0-F1
#
_cell.length_a   1.000
_cell.length_b   1.000
_cell.length_c   1.000
_cell.angle_alpha   90.00
_cell.angle_beta   90.00
_cell.angle_gamma   90.00
#
_symmetry.space_group_name_H-M   'P 1'
#
loop_
_entity.id
_entity.type
_entity.pdbx_description
1 polymer ?
#
loop_
_entity_poly.entity_id
_entity_poly.type
_entity_poly.pdbx_seq_one_letter_code
_entity_poly.pdbx_strand_id
1 'polypeptide(L)'
;MRVVQSYRQYDFFSKNPEDRINLQPNLKSFINSYLAKSDTWLYILIALSIILVVILLLIIVFRKRIVIAIALIKEGSKAVSSNLSTVFFPIVPWLLQISVIVLSILMFLYLSSIGEPSYKIVGMNKTSCVCTGEYSTIKNGDSCNQTKFLNYCSNLGPECSTVSCHYIGLNAPQIAQYFKYITIVGFFWLLFFISGFSEMVLAGTFSEWYWTINKADVPFFTLSASIYRTIRFHLGTIAFGSLILTICRIIRLIIEYIDQKLKKYNNELTRAILCCCRCFFWCLENFLKFLNRNAYIMCAIHGKNFCSSARDAFNLLMRNVLRVIALDKTTDFLFFLSKLLISLGMAACTFTYLTSELFNNHFPDILLHYPIVQVGFIFVGSYIIASVFFSVYSMAVDTLFLCFLEDCERNDGSQDRPYFMSKQLMKILNKTNK
;
A
#
# COMPACT_ATOMS: atom_id res chain seq x y z
N MET A 1 14.85 -42.32 0.81
CA MET A 1 13.88 -41.94 1.86
C MET A 1 12.96 -43.14 2.07
N ARG A 2 13.07 -43.87 3.20
CA ARG A 2 12.24 -45.07 3.43
C ARG A 2 10.82 -44.62 3.80
N VAL A 3 9.91 -44.69 2.84
CA VAL A 3 8.47 -44.51 3.09
C VAL A 3 8.01 -45.78 3.80
N VAL A 4 7.68 -45.68 5.08
CA VAL A 4 7.07 -46.78 5.83
C VAL A 4 5.62 -46.88 5.35
N GLN A 5 5.36 -47.78 4.41
CA GLN A 5 3.99 -48.12 4.01
C GLN A 5 3.38 -49.07 5.02
N SER A 6 2.09 -48.91 5.31
CA SER A 6 1.29 -49.92 6.00
C SER A 6 1.36 -51.26 5.23
N TYR A 7 1.41 -52.39 5.94
CA TYR A 7 1.55 -53.74 5.36
C TYR A 7 0.51 -54.02 4.25
N ARG A 8 -0.70 -53.46 4.37
CA ARG A 8 -1.75 -53.54 3.33
C ARG A 8 -1.40 -52.81 2.04
N GLN A 9 -0.74 -51.65 2.12
CA GLN A 9 -0.31 -50.91 0.93
C GLN A 9 0.86 -51.60 0.25
N TYR A 10 1.79 -52.16 1.04
CA TYR A 10 2.90 -52.94 0.50
C TYR A 10 2.41 -54.16 -0.30
N ASP A 11 1.46 -54.93 0.24
CA ASP A 11 0.90 -56.10 -0.46
C ASP A 11 0.12 -55.73 -1.73
N PHE A 12 -0.58 -54.59 -1.74
CA PHE A 12 -1.30 -54.09 -2.91
C PHE A 12 -0.36 -53.65 -4.06
N PHE A 13 0.72 -52.92 -3.74
CA PHE A 13 1.71 -52.46 -4.72
C PHE A 13 2.68 -53.58 -5.17
N SER A 14 2.95 -54.56 -4.31
CA SER A 14 3.66 -55.80 -4.64
C SER A 14 2.95 -56.58 -5.75
N LYS A 15 1.60 -56.58 -5.72
CA LYS A 15 0.76 -57.32 -6.67
C LYS A 15 0.46 -56.57 -7.97
N ASN A 16 0.69 -55.26 -8.03
CA ASN A 16 0.39 -54.43 -9.21
C ASN A 16 1.54 -53.47 -9.53
N PRO A 17 2.61 -53.94 -10.21
CA PRO A 17 3.86 -53.19 -10.37
C PRO A 17 3.86 -52.08 -11.44
N GLU A 18 2.78 -51.88 -12.22
CA GLU A 18 2.84 -51.02 -13.41
C GLU A 18 2.43 -49.55 -13.23
N ASP A 19 1.75 -49.14 -12.16
CA ASP A 19 1.40 -47.73 -11.99
C ASP A 19 2.38 -47.01 -11.06
N ARG A 20 3.61 -46.79 -11.55
CA ARG A 20 4.43 -45.67 -11.04
C ARG A 20 3.83 -44.37 -11.58
N ILE A 21 2.69 -43.97 -11.03
CA ILE A 21 2.22 -42.60 -11.15
C ILE A 21 3.34 -41.72 -10.61
N ASN A 22 3.94 -40.92 -11.48
CA ASN A 22 4.81 -39.82 -11.11
C ASN A 22 4.00 -38.83 -10.25
N LEU A 23 3.85 -39.11 -8.95
CA LEU A 23 3.45 -38.12 -7.98
C LEU A 23 4.58 -37.10 -7.94
N GLN A 24 4.50 -36.09 -8.80
CA GLN A 24 5.11 -34.81 -8.50
C GLN A 24 4.68 -34.46 -7.06
N PRO A 25 5.61 -34.17 -6.14
CA PRO A 25 5.26 -33.80 -4.79
C PRO A 25 4.49 -32.47 -4.86
N ASN A 26 3.17 -32.56 -4.94
CA ASN A 26 2.34 -31.37 -4.89
C ASN A 26 2.39 -30.84 -3.45
N LEU A 27 2.28 -29.51 -3.31
CA LEU A 27 2.35 -28.84 -2.01
C LEU A 27 1.32 -29.40 -1.01
N LYS A 28 0.14 -29.84 -1.49
CA LYS A 28 -0.90 -30.46 -0.67
C LYS A 28 -0.47 -31.81 -0.08
N SER A 29 0.24 -32.65 -0.84
CA SER A 29 0.80 -33.93 -0.38
C SER A 29 1.90 -33.70 0.66
N PHE A 30 2.76 -32.71 0.42
CA PHE A 30 3.80 -32.32 1.39
C PHE A 30 3.20 -31.82 2.70
N ILE A 31 2.24 -30.88 2.64
CA ILE A 31 1.54 -30.35 3.82
C ILE A 31 0.81 -31.47 4.56
N ASN A 32 0.07 -32.33 3.85
CA ASN A 32 -0.65 -33.45 4.46
C ASN A 32 0.29 -34.45 5.14
N SER A 33 1.46 -34.72 4.56
CA SER A 33 2.48 -35.59 5.16
C SER A 33 3.03 -35.01 6.47
N TYR A 34 3.26 -33.69 6.53
CA TYR A 34 3.69 -33.03 7.75
C TYR A 34 2.57 -32.94 8.79
N LEU A 35 1.33 -32.65 8.39
CA LEU A 35 0.17 -32.59 9.29
C LEU A 35 -0.28 -33.96 9.80
N ALA A 36 0.02 -35.05 9.10
CA ALA A 36 -0.29 -36.40 9.54
C ALA A 36 0.64 -36.90 10.67
N LYS A 37 1.79 -36.25 10.88
CA LYS A 37 2.76 -36.66 11.89
C LYS A 37 2.37 -36.09 13.27
N SER A 38 2.21 -36.94 14.28
CA SER A 38 1.86 -36.51 15.65
C SER A 38 2.90 -35.54 16.26
N ASP A 39 4.17 -35.72 15.93
CA ASP A 39 5.26 -34.87 16.45
C ASP A 39 5.17 -33.42 15.96
N THR A 40 4.65 -33.17 14.75
CA THR A 40 4.52 -31.80 14.22
C THR A 40 3.47 -31.01 14.97
N TRP A 41 2.36 -31.65 15.34
CA TRP A 41 1.35 -31.06 16.22
C TRP A 41 1.90 -30.73 17.60
N LEU A 42 2.76 -31.60 18.16
CA LEU A 42 3.44 -31.30 19.43
C LEU A 42 4.33 -30.05 19.31
N TYR A 43 5.16 -29.95 18.27
CA TYR A 43 6.01 -28.77 18.06
C TYR A 43 5.20 -27.49 17.82
N ILE A 44 4.12 -27.57 17.03
CA ILE A 44 3.20 -26.44 16.80
C ILE A 44 2.56 -26.01 18.12
N LEU A 45 2.10 -26.95 18.94
CA LEU A 45 1.45 -26.66 20.22
C LEU A 45 2.44 -26.03 21.22
N ILE A 46 3.67 -26.53 21.31
CA ILE A 46 4.72 -25.93 22.12
C ILE A 46 5.04 -24.51 21.63
N ALA A 47 5.21 -24.32 20.33
CA ALA A 47 5.48 -22.99 19.77
C ALA A 47 4.32 -22.01 20.04
N LEU A 48 3.08 -22.45 19.85
CA LEU A 48 1.88 -21.66 20.14
C LEU A 48 1.75 -21.34 21.62
N SER A 49 2.09 -22.27 22.53
CA SER A 49 2.03 -22.01 23.98
C SER A 49 3.08 -20.99 24.41
N ILE A 50 4.32 -21.09 23.89
CA ILE A 50 5.38 -20.12 24.16
C ILE A 50 4.97 -18.74 23.65
N ILE A 51 4.47 -18.65 22.41
CA ILE A 51 3.97 -17.40 21.83
C ILE A 51 2.84 -16.81 22.68
N LEU A 52 1.89 -17.64 23.13
CA LEU A 52 0.79 -17.22 23.99
C LEU A 52 1.30 -16.66 25.32
N VAL A 53 2.23 -17.35 25.98
CA VAL A 53 2.82 -16.88 27.25
C VAL A 53 3.53 -15.55 27.06
N VAL A 54 4.32 -15.39 25.98
CA VAL A 54 5.01 -14.13 25.68
C VAL A 54 4.00 -13.00 25.45
N ILE A 55 2.95 -13.24 24.65
CA ILE A 55 1.90 -12.24 24.40
C ILE A 55 1.20 -11.86 25.71
N LEU A 56 0.88 -12.85 26.55
CA LEU A 56 0.19 -12.62 27.83
C LEU A 56 1.06 -11.80 28.78
N LEU A 57 2.36 -12.10 28.88
CA LEU A 57 3.32 -11.30 29.65
C LEU A 57 3.40 -9.86 29.14
N LEU A 58 3.47 -9.66 27.81
CA LEU A 58 3.46 -8.32 27.22
C LEU A 58 2.17 -7.56 27.57
N ILE A 59 1.01 -8.19 27.48
CA ILE A 59 -0.27 -7.57 27.85
C ILE A 59 -0.28 -7.18 29.34
N ILE A 60 0.24 -8.04 30.22
CA ILE A 60 0.33 -7.73 31.66
C ILE A 60 1.24 -6.53 31.90
N VAL A 61 2.43 -6.51 31.30
CA VAL A 61 3.41 -5.42 31.44
C VAL A 61 2.86 -4.10 30.92
N PHE A 62 2.21 -4.12 29.74
CA PHE A 62 1.66 -2.92 29.11
C PHE A 62 0.24 -2.56 29.57
N ARG A 63 -0.37 -3.31 30.51
CA ARG A 63 -1.78 -3.16 30.94
C ARG A 63 -2.17 -1.71 31.21
N LYS A 64 -1.38 -0.98 32.01
CA LYS A 64 -1.68 0.43 32.35
C LYS A 64 -1.71 1.34 31.11
N ARG A 65 -0.84 1.08 30.12
CA ARG A 65 -0.77 1.85 28.87
C ARG A 65 -1.89 1.45 27.91
N ILE A 66 -2.22 0.16 27.84
CA ILE A 66 -3.33 -0.36 27.03
C ILE A 66 -4.67 0.22 27.51
N VAL A 67 -4.87 0.39 28.82
CA VAL A 67 -6.10 1.03 29.35
C VAL A 67 -6.24 2.48 28.85
N ILE A 68 -5.14 3.23 28.77
CA ILE A 68 -5.14 4.59 28.19
C ILE A 68 -5.46 4.52 26.69
N ALA A 69 -4.83 3.59 25.96
CA ALA A 69 -5.08 3.39 24.54
C ALA A 69 -6.56 3.07 24.26
N ILE A 70 -7.17 2.16 25.02
CA ILE A 70 -8.59 1.82 24.91
C ILE A 70 -9.48 3.05 25.18
N ALA A 71 -9.14 3.86 26.19
CA ALA A 71 -9.89 5.07 26.47
C ALA A 71 -9.80 6.08 25.30
N LEU A 72 -8.61 6.26 24.72
CA LEU A 72 -8.41 7.12 23.55
C LEU A 72 -9.14 6.59 22.31
N ILE A 73 -9.15 5.28 22.07
CA ILE A 73 -9.92 4.65 20.99
C ILE A 73 -11.42 4.92 21.16
N LYS A 74 -11.93 4.84 22.41
CA LYS A 74 -13.33 5.15 22.72
C LYS A 74 -13.66 6.61 22.47
N GLU A 75 -12.79 7.54 22.86
CA GLU A 75 -12.97 8.97 22.54
C GLU A 75 -12.84 9.23 21.03
N GLY A 76 -11.95 8.54 20.32
CA GLY A 76 -11.85 8.59 18.86
C GLY A 76 -13.15 8.18 18.17
N SER A 77 -13.77 7.09 18.65
CA SER A 77 -15.08 6.67 18.15
C SER A 77 -16.17 7.73 18.36
N LYS A 78 -16.20 8.37 19.54
CA LYS A 78 -17.13 9.48 19.81
C LYS A 78 -16.89 10.70 18.91
N ALA A 79 -15.63 11.05 18.68
CA ALA A 79 -15.26 12.16 17.81
C ALA A 79 -15.73 11.91 16.37
N VAL A 80 -15.50 10.70 15.85
CA VAL A 80 -15.99 10.29 14.53
C VAL A 80 -17.52 10.27 14.47
N SER A 81 -18.20 9.72 15.49
CA SER A 81 -19.67 9.67 15.49
C SER A 81 -20.34 11.04 15.62
N SER A 82 -19.68 12.00 16.28
CA SER A 82 -20.18 13.38 16.39
C SER A 82 -20.09 14.15 15.08
N ASN A 83 -19.12 13.80 14.22
CA ASN A 83 -18.91 14.41 12.92
C ASN A 83 -19.12 13.36 11.82
N LEU A 84 -20.37 12.97 11.57
CA LEU A 84 -20.71 11.88 10.64
C LEU A 84 -20.14 12.09 9.22
N SER A 85 -19.96 13.34 8.79
CA SER A 85 -19.33 13.69 7.51
C SER A 85 -17.90 13.15 7.37
N THR A 86 -17.16 12.99 8.47
CA THR A 86 -15.80 12.43 8.48
C THR A 86 -15.76 10.96 8.06
N VAL A 87 -16.83 10.21 8.30
CA VAL A 87 -16.92 8.79 7.92
C VAL A 87 -16.95 8.62 6.40
N PHE A 88 -17.64 9.51 5.69
CA PHE A 88 -17.75 9.48 4.24
C PHE A 88 -16.63 10.24 3.53
N PHE A 89 -15.91 11.11 4.26
CA PHE A 89 -14.83 11.92 3.71
C PHE A 89 -13.80 11.13 2.88
N PRO A 90 -13.32 9.91 3.29
CA PRO A 90 -12.34 9.14 2.52
C PRO A 90 -12.73 8.79 1.09
N ILE A 91 -14.02 8.81 0.75
CA ILE A 91 -14.49 8.58 -0.63
C ILE A 91 -13.89 9.65 -1.55
N VAL A 92 -13.82 10.90 -1.11
CA VAL A 92 -13.29 12.01 -1.90
C VAL A 92 -11.80 11.83 -2.26
N PRO A 93 -10.85 11.68 -1.30
CA PRO A 93 -9.45 11.45 -1.63
C PRO A 93 -9.24 10.13 -2.39
N TRP A 94 -10.06 9.10 -2.18
CA TRP A 94 -9.96 7.86 -2.94
C TRP A 94 -10.34 8.05 -4.42
N LEU A 95 -11.44 8.77 -4.69
CA LEU A 95 -11.81 9.14 -6.06
C LEU A 95 -10.75 10.02 -6.72
N LEU A 96 -10.15 10.96 -5.97
CA LEU A 96 -9.04 11.78 -6.46
C LEU A 96 -7.80 10.93 -6.78
N GLN A 97 -7.46 9.94 -5.94
CA GLN A 97 -6.34 9.03 -6.18
C GLN A 97 -6.58 8.17 -7.43
N ILE A 98 -7.79 7.63 -7.62
CA ILE A 98 -8.15 6.91 -8.85
C ILE A 98 -8.02 7.83 -10.06
N SER A 99 -8.52 9.06 -9.95
CA SER A 99 -8.42 10.05 -11.03
C SER A 99 -6.96 10.31 -11.39
N VAL A 100 -6.07 10.47 -10.41
CA VAL A 100 -4.62 10.63 -10.64
C VAL A 100 -4.00 9.40 -11.28
N ILE A 101 -4.38 8.19 -10.86
CA ILE A 101 -3.89 6.94 -11.47
C ILE A 101 -4.29 6.89 -12.94
N VAL A 102 -5.57 7.10 -13.25
CA VAL A 102 -6.08 7.08 -14.63
C VAL A 102 -5.39 8.15 -15.47
N LEU A 103 -5.34 9.39 -15.00
CA LEU A 103 -4.68 10.50 -15.69
C LEU A 103 -3.20 10.22 -15.95
N SER A 104 -2.49 9.65 -14.98
CA SER A 104 -1.07 9.35 -15.10
C SER A 104 -0.81 8.21 -16.10
N ILE A 105 -1.66 7.18 -16.12
CA ILE A 105 -1.60 6.10 -17.12
C ILE A 105 -1.87 6.67 -18.51
N LEU A 106 -2.93 7.47 -18.67
CA LEU A 106 -3.25 8.09 -19.96
C LEU A 106 -2.11 8.97 -20.45
N MET A 107 -1.58 9.86 -19.61
CA MET A 107 -0.44 10.73 -19.95
C MET A 107 0.79 9.90 -20.34
N PHE A 108 1.09 8.82 -19.61
CA PHE A 108 2.21 7.95 -19.93
C PHE A 108 2.02 7.23 -21.28
N LEU A 109 0.82 6.75 -21.58
CA LEU A 109 0.49 6.11 -22.86
C LEU A 109 0.60 7.11 -24.01
N TYR A 110 -0.02 8.29 -23.89
CA TYR A 110 0.07 9.35 -24.91
C TYR A 110 1.53 9.75 -25.17
N LEU A 111 2.32 10.01 -24.12
CA LEU A 111 3.74 10.33 -24.27
C LEU A 111 4.56 9.17 -24.87
N SER A 112 4.14 7.93 -24.66
CA SER A 112 4.79 6.74 -25.24
C SER A 112 4.45 6.53 -26.70
N SER A 113 3.30 7.02 -27.15
CA SER A 113 2.85 6.98 -28.53
C SER A 113 3.31 8.17 -29.37
N ILE A 114 3.88 9.22 -28.77
CA ILE A 114 4.43 10.37 -29.51
C ILE A 114 5.77 9.97 -30.16
N GLY A 115 5.84 10.15 -31.47
CA GLY A 115 7.06 10.00 -32.27
C GLY A 115 6.75 9.61 -33.70
N GLU A 116 7.76 9.71 -34.56
CA GLU A 116 7.65 9.21 -35.93
C GLU A 116 8.17 7.76 -36.01
N PRO A 117 7.53 6.89 -36.81
CA PRO A 117 7.98 5.51 -36.96
C PRO A 117 9.36 5.49 -37.63
N SER A 118 10.33 4.86 -36.96
CA SER A 118 11.68 4.67 -37.46
C SER A 118 11.87 3.24 -37.97
N TYR A 119 12.35 3.13 -39.21
CA TYR A 119 12.64 1.87 -39.87
C TYR A 119 14.14 1.79 -40.17
N LYS A 120 14.73 0.60 -40.01
CA LYS A 120 16.10 0.34 -40.47
C LYS A 120 16.16 -0.91 -41.34
N ILE A 121 17.16 -0.94 -42.21
CA ILE A 121 17.38 -2.07 -43.09
C ILE A 121 17.98 -3.23 -42.30
N VAL A 122 17.42 -4.42 -42.48
CA VAL A 122 17.88 -5.68 -41.90
C VAL A 122 18.19 -6.66 -43.03
N GLY A 123 19.30 -7.39 -42.92
CA GLY A 123 19.65 -8.49 -43.82
C GLY A 123 20.52 -8.11 -45.02
N MET A 124 20.97 -6.85 -45.13
CA MET A 124 21.74 -6.39 -46.28
C MET A 124 23.21 -6.84 -46.22
N ASN A 125 23.63 -7.69 -47.18
CA ASN A 125 25.02 -8.08 -47.37
C ASN A 125 25.61 -7.35 -48.59
N LYS A 126 26.76 -6.67 -48.41
CA LYS A 126 27.33 -5.74 -49.41
C LYS A 126 27.71 -6.40 -50.74
N THR A 127 27.93 -7.71 -50.77
CA THR A 127 28.51 -8.42 -51.93
C THR A 127 27.47 -9.03 -52.87
N SER A 128 26.21 -9.18 -52.47
CA SER A 128 25.17 -9.86 -53.26
C SER A 128 23.91 -9.04 -53.53
N CYS A 129 23.63 -8.01 -52.71
CA CYS A 129 22.39 -7.25 -52.77
C CYS A 129 22.68 -5.76 -52.97
N VAL A 130 22.50 -5.24 -54.19
CA VAL A 130 22.72 -3.82 -54.52
C VAL A 130 21.40 -3.20 -54.94
N CYS A 131 20.95 -2.19 -54.18
CA CYS A 131 19.81 -1.37 -54.56
C CYS A 131 20.23 -0.25 -55.52
N THR A 132 19.26 0.36 -56.20
CA THR A 132 19.52 1.43 -57.17
C THR A 132 19.33 2.84 -56.57
N GLY A 133 19.85 3.87 -57.24
CA GLY A 133 19.61 5.27 -56.86
C GLY A 133 20.17 5.67 -55.49
N GLU A 134 19.35 6.36 -54.70
CA GLU A 134 19.70 6.90 -53.35
C GLU A 134 20.09 5.80 -52.34
N TYR A 135 19.77 4.53 -52.64
CA TYR A 135 20.03 3.37 -51.78
C TYR A 135 21.21 2.51 -52.23
N SER A 136 22.06 2.97 -53.16
CA SER A 136 23.16 2.17 -53.72
C SER A 136 24.31 1.87 -52.75
N THR A 137 24.57 2.76 -51.77
CA THR A 137 25.66 2.63 -50.80
C THR A 137 25.20 2.28 -49.38
N ILE A 138 23.91 1.97 -49.21
CA ILE A 138 23.31 1.80 -47.89
C ILE A 138 23.74 0.48 -47.24
N LYS A 139 23.91 0.48 -45.91
CA LYS A 139 24.38 -0.66 -45.13
C LYS A 139 23.29 -1.21 -44.24
N ASN A 140 23.50 -2.43 -43.77
CA ASN A 140 22.68 -3.04 -42.73
C ASN A 140 22.66 -2.13 -41.48
N GLY A 141 21.47 -1.78 -40.98
CA GLY A 141 21.27 -0.89 -39.84
C GLY A 141 21.11 0.59 -40.17
N ASP A 142 21.18 1.00 -41.44
CA ASP A 142 20.88 2.38 -41.83
C ASP A 142 19.36 2.63 -41.85
N SER A 143 18.97 3.89 -41.61
CA SER A 143 17.56 4.31 -41.64
C SER A 143 17.00 4.26 -43.05
N CYS A 144 15.79 3.72 -43.22
CA CYS A 144 15.12 3.63 -44.51
C CYS A 144 13.69 4.19 -44.44
N ASN A 145 13.18 4.65 -45.58
CA ASN A 145 11.77 4.94 -45.77
C ASN A 145 11.16 3.76 -46.54
N GLN A 146 10.07 3.19 -46.03
CA GLN A 146 9.48 1.96 -46.57
C GLN A 146 9.08 2.10 -48.05
N THR A 147 8.50 3.23 -48.47
CA THR A 147 8.05 3.42 -49.87
C THR A 147 9.22 3.60 -50.82
N LYS A 148 10.22 4.42 -50.43
CA LYS A 148 11.43 4.58 -51.23
C LYS A 148 12.23 3.28 -51.33
N PHE A 149 12.35 2.55 -50.22
CA PHE A 149 13.06 1.27 -50.18
C PHE A 149 12.43 0.25 -51.13
N LEU A 150 11.10 0.11 -51.13
CA LEU A 150 10.40 -0.78 -52.06
C LEU A 150 10.62 -0.39 -53.53
N ASN A 151 10.69 0.90 -53.85
CA ASN A 151 10.90 1.37 -55.22
C ASN A 151 12.33 1.12 -55.72
N TYR A 152 13.35 1.35 -54.89
CA TYR A 152 14.76 1.25 -55.27
C TYR A 152 15.37 -0.14 -55.10
N CYS A 153 14.72 -1.01 -54.32
CA CYS A 153 15.17 -2.37 -53.98
C CYS A 153 14.15 -3.46 -54.42
N SER A 154 13.39 -3.24 -55.50
CA SER A 154 12.32 -4.16 -55.97
C SER A 154 12.82 -5.42 -56.69
N ASN A 155 13.96 -5.35 -57.38
CA ASN A 155 14.51 -6.43 -58.22
C ASN A 155 15.81 -6.98 -57.66
N LEU A 156 15.75 -7.46 -56.42
CA LEU A 156 16.84 -8.15 -55.75
C LEU A 156 16.82 -9.64 -56.14
N GLY A 157 17.98 -10.22 -56.48
CA GLY A 157 18.08 -11.64 -56.86
C GLY A 157 17.60 -12.59 -55.74
N PRO A 158 17.44 -13.89 -56.02
CA PRO A 158 16.89 -14.86 -55.05
C PRO A 158 17.66 -14.96 -53.73
N GLU A 159 18.96 -14.62 -53.74
CA GLU A 159 19.85 -14.57 -52.57
C GLU A 159 19.55 -13.41 -51.59
N CYS A 160 18.70 -12.46 -51.98
CA CYS A 160 18.43 -11.22 -51.27
C CYS A 160 16.99 -11.15 -50.71
N SER A 161 16.31 -12.29 -50.63
CA SER A 161 14.94 -12.43 -50.10
C SER A 161 14.78 -12.04 -48.63
N THR A 162 15.89 -11.94 -47.88
CA THR A 162 15.90 -11.59 -46.45
C THR A 162 16.07 -10.09 -46.18
N VAL A 163 16.32 -9.28 -47.21
CA VAL A 163 16.54 -7.84 -47.05
C VAL A 163 15.20 -7.12 -46.92
N SER A 164 14.98 -6.43 -45.81
CA SER A 164 13.76 -5.66 -45.59
C SER A 164 14.00 -4.40 -44.75
N CYS A 165 13.16 -3.39 -44.97
CA CYS A 165 13.09 -2.19 -44.14
C CYS A 165 12.17 -2.49 -42.94
N HIS A 166 12.76 -2.83 -41.79
CA HIS A 166 12.04 -3.30 -40.61
C HIS A 166 11.74 -2.16 -39.65
N TYR A 167 10.52 -2.15 -39.08
CA TYR A 167 10.14 -1.21 -38.03
C TYR A 167 10.89 -1.51 -36.73
N ILE A 168 11.52 -0.49 -36.13
CA ILE A 168 12.31 -0.67 -34.89
C ILE A 168 11.68 0.02 -33.70
N GLY A 169 10.89 1.07 -33.94
CA GLY A 169 10.20 1.79 -32.88
C GLY A 169 9.83 3.21 -33.30
N LEU A 170 9.35 3.97 -32.33
CA LEU A 170 9.08 5.39 -32.50
C LEU A 170 10.32 6.21 -32.15
N ASN A 171 10.75 7.09 -33.04
CA ASN A 171 11.75 8.10 -32.74
C ASN A 171 11.07 9.29 -32.07
N ALA A 172 10.96 9.23 -30.74
CA ALA A 172 10.37 10.29 -29.95
C ALA A 172 11.39 11.43 -29.72
N PRO A 173 10.96 12.70 -29.74
CA PRO A 173 11.85 13.81 -29.40
C PRO A 173 12.31 13.69 -27.94
N GLN A 174 13.53 14.17 -27.64
CA GLN A 174 14.10 14.07 -26.28
C GLN A 174 13.18 14.68 -25.21
N ILE A 175 12.47 15.75 -25.55
CA ILE A 175 11.50 16.40 -24.66
C ILE A 175 10.39 15.45 -24.17
N ALA A 176 9.94 14.51 -25.01
CA ALA A 176 8.93 13.54 -24.62
C ALA A 176 9.44 12.58 -23.54
N GLN A 177 10.74 12.25 -23.54
CA GLN A 177 11.35 11.42 -22.50
C GLN A 177 11.41 12.16 -21.16
N TYR A 178 11.77 13.45 -21.16
CA TYR A 178 11.74 14.27 -19.93
C TYR A 178 10.33 14.35 -19.33
N PHE A 179 9.30 14.56 -20.15
CA PHE A 179 7.92 14.58 -19.68
C PHE A 179 7.42 13.22 -19.15
N LYS A 180 7.91 12.09 -19.67
CA LYS A 180 7.63 10.77 -19.08
C LYS A 180 8.18 10.67 -17.67
N TYR A 181 9.42 11.09 -17.43
CA TYR A 181 10.00 11.09 -16.09
C TYR A 181 9.24 12.03 -15.14
N ILE A 182 8.90 13.24 -15.59
CA ILE A 182 8.09 14.18 -14.82
C ILE A 182 6.73 13.58 -14.47
N THR A 183 6.09 12.86 -15.39
CA THR A 183 4.80 12.18 -15.15
C THR A 183 4.93 11.12 -14.06
N ILE A 184 6.01 10.34 -14.04
CA ILE A 184 6.27 9.35 -12.98
C ILE A 184 6.50 10.02 -11.62
N VAL A 185 7.29 11.09 -11.57
CA VAL A 185 7.52 11.85 -10.33
C VAL A 185 6.22 12.48 -9.85
N GLY A 186 5.47 13.12 -10.75
CA GLY A 186 4.18 13.76 -10.48
C GLY A 186 3.13 12.76 -10.00
N PHE A 187 3.12 11.54 -10.54
CA PHE A 187 2.23 10.46 -10.08
C PHE A 187 2.42 10.17 -8.59
N PHE A 188 3.65 9.89 -8.15
CA PHE A 188 3.92 9.65 -6.72
C PHE A 188 3.64 10.88 -5.87
N TRP A 189 4.02 12.06 -6.36
CA TRP A 189 3.83 13.31 -5.64
C TRP A 189 2.35 13.61 -5.38
N LEU A 190 1.50 13.50 -6.40
CA LEU A 190 0.07 13.73 -6.27
C LEU A 190 -0.62 12.69 -5.36
N LEU A 191 -0.21 11.41 -5.41
CA LEU A 191 -0.75 10.40 -4.50
C LEU A 191 -0.43 10.71 -3.04
N PHE A 192 0.82 11.07 -2.73
CA PHE A 192 1.21 11.46 -1.37
C PHE A 192 0.59 12.80 -0.97
N PHE A 193 0.41 13.72 -1.92
CA PHE A 193 -0.25 15.00 -1.68
C PHE A 193 -1.72 14.81 -1.27
N ILE A 194 -2.47 13.99 -2.01
CA ILE A 194 -3.88 13.69 -1.68
C ILE A 194 -3.97 12.98 -0.32
N SER A 195 -3.06 12.05 -0.03
CA SER A 195 -2.99 11.39 1.28
C SER A 195 -2.74 12.40 2.40
N GLY A 196 -1.71 13.25 2.26
CA GLY A 196 -1.39 14.28 3.25
C GLY A 196 -2.48 15.34 3.42
N PHE A 197 -3.18 15.69 2.34
CA PHE A 197 -4.36 16.55 2.39
C PHE A 197 -5.45 15.93 3.25
N SER A 198 -5.78 14.66 3.02
CA SER A 198 -6.77 13.94 3.83
C SER A 198 -6.37 13.88 5.31
N GLU A 199 -5.11 13.59 5.60
CA GLU A 199 -4.58 13.55 6.98
C GLU A 199 -4.68 14.91 7.67
N MET A 200 -4.28 16.00 7.01
CA MET A 200 -4.37 17.35 7.56
C MET A 200 -5.81 17.77 7.84
N VAL A 201 -6.75 17.49 6.92
CA VAL A 201 -8.17 17.82 7.08
C VAL A 201 -8.78 17.09 8.28
N LEU A 202 -8.53 15.77 8.39
CA LEU A 202 -9.04 14.97 9.49
C LEU A 202 -8.40 15.39 10.82
N ALA A 203 -7.09 15.63 10.85
CA ALA A 203 -6.41 16.12 12.03
C ALA A 203 -6.96 17.47 12.51
N GLY A 204 -7.23 18.39 11.57
CA GLY A 204 -7.87 19.68 11.89
C GLY A 204 -9.28 19.54 12.44
N THR A 205 -10.03 18.52 12.00
CA THR A 205 -11.39 18.26 12.47
C THR A 205 -11.39 17.66 13.88
N PHE A 206 -10.55 16.65 14.12
CA PHE A 206 -10.51 15.96 15.41
C PHE A 206 -9.78 16.76 16.50
N SER A 207 -8.81 17.61 16.14
CA SER A 207 -8.21 18.54 17.09
C SER A 207 -9.23 19.60 17.55
N GLU A 208 -10.01 20.18 16.64
CA GLU A 208 -11.10 21.10 16.99
C GLU A 208 -12.10 20.44 17.96
N TRP A 209 -12.53 19.21 17.66
CA TRP A 209 -13.38 18.43 18.54
C TRP A 209 -12.75 18.19 19.92
N TYR A 210 -11.45 17.88 19.98
CA TYR A 210 -10.75 17.64 21.25
C TYR A 210 -10.71 18.89 22.12
N TRP A 211 -10.29 20.02 21.55
CA TRP A 211 -10.07 21.28 22.27
C TRP A 211 -11.36 22.06 22.55
N THR A 212 -12.50 21.64 22.01
CA THR A 212 -13.81 22.16 22.42
C THR A 212 -14.23 21.54 23.75
N ILE A 213 -14.31 22.31 24.85
CA ILE A 213 -14.65 21.76 26.19
C ILE A 213 -16.02 21.09 26.17
N ASN A 214 -17.04 21.83 25.72
CA ASN A 214 -18.41 21.35 25.70
C ASN A 214 -18.73 20.77 24.33
N LYS A 215 -18.86 19.44 24.24
CA LYS A 215 -18.96 18.75 22.94
C LYS A 215 -20.24 19.08 22.16
N ALA A 216 -21.22 19.72 22.79
CA ALA A 216 -22.40 20.28 22.13
C ALA A 216 -22.09 21.52 21.28
N ASP A 217 -21.00 22.23 21.58
CA ASP A 217 -20.61 23.47 20.90
C ASP A 217 -19.72 23.20 19.66
N VAL A 218 -19.46 21.93 19.35
CA VAL A 218 -18.70 21.56 18.14
C VAL A 218 -19.50 21.96 16.91
N PRO A 219 -18.96 22.81 16.01
CA PRO A 219 -19.70 23.28 14.85
C PRO A 219 -20.16 22.14 13.93
N PHE A 220 -21.39 22.22 13.41
CA PHE A 220 -21.91 21.22 12.47
C PHE A 220 -21.02 21.05 11.22
N PHE A 221 -20.45 22.17 10.73
CA PHE A 221 -19.58 22.19 9.55
C PHE A 221 -18.07 22.13 9.87
N THR A 222 -17.68 21.46 10.96
CA THR A 222 -16.26 21.38 11.38
C THR A 222 -15.35 20.81 10.28
N LEU A 223 -15.80 19.75 9.58
CA LEU A 223 -15.03 19.18 8.46
C LEU A 223 -14.82 20.20 7.33
N SER A 224 -15.88 20.89 6.91
CA SER A 224 -15.81 21.88 5.83
C SER A 224 -14.91 23.07 6.21
N ALA A 225 -14.97 23.52 7.46
CA ALA A 225 -14.07 24.54 7.99
C ALA A 225 -12.61 24.06 7.96
N SER A 226 -12.34 22.81 8.34
CA SER A 226 -11.00 22.21 8.26
C SER A 226 -10.50 22.09 6.82
N ILE A 227 -11.36 21.72 5.87
CA ILE A 227 -11.05 21.71 4.43
C ILE A 227 -10.65 23.10 3.97
N TYR A 228 -11.45 24.11 4.28
CA TYR A 228 -11.16 25.50 3.91
C TYR A 228 -9.83 25.98 4.49
N ARG A 229 -9.58 25.75 5.79
CA ARG A 229 -8.31 26.08 6.45
C ARG A 229 -7.13 25.38 5.79
N THR A 230 -7.30 24.10 5.42
CA THR A 230 -6.26 23.31 4.75
C THR A 230 -5.93 23.87 3.36
N ILE A 231 -6.94 24.18 2.56
CA ILE A 231 -6.78 24.76 1.22
C ILE A 231 -6.16 26.16 1.31
N ARG A 232 -6.62 26.99 2.25
CA ARG A 232 -6.22 28.39 2.34
C ARG A 232 -4.81 28.59 2.90
N PHE A 233 -4.36 27.73 3.82
CA PHE A 233 -3.14 27.96 4.60
C PHE A 233 -2.12 26.82 4.56
N HIS A 234 -2.50 25.58 4.25
CA HIS A 234 -1.63 24.41 4.44
C HIS A 234 -1.25 23.64 3.18
N LEU A 235 -1.68 24.05 1.98
CA LEU A 235 -1.30 23.37 0.74
C LEU A 235 0.22 23.31 0.53
N GLY A 236 0.96 24.37 0.85
CA GLY A 236 2.42 24.38 0.76
C GLY A 236 3.09 23.39 1.72
N THR A 237 2.58 23.30 2.96
CA THR A 237 3.04 22.33 3.96
C THR A 237 2.82 20.89 3.47
N ILE A 238 1.66 20.60 2.89
CA ILE A 238 1.32 19.28 2.35
C ILE A 238 2.17 18.98 1.10
N ALA A 239 2.36 19.95 0.20
CA ALA A 239 3.21 19.82 -0.98
C ALA A 239 4.66 19.48 -0.60
N PHE A 240 5.20 20.15 0.42
CA PHE A 240 6.56 19.88 0.91
C PHE A 240 6.68 18.50 1.56
N GLY A 241 5.78 18.13 2.47
CA GLY A 241 5.81 16.80 3.11
C GLY A 241 5.63 15.64 2.13
N SER A 242 4.72 15.80 1.16
CA SER A 242 4.52 14.82 0.08
C SER A 242 5.72 14.71 -0.87
N LEU A 243 6.44 15.80 -1.12
CA LEU A 243 7.67 15.78 -1.92
C LEU A 243 8.78 14.96 -1.23
N ILE A 244 8.94 15.09 0.09
CA ILE A 244 9.90 14.29 0.87
C ILE A 244 9.61 12.79 0.71
N LEU A 245 8.34 12.40 0.84
CA LEU A 245 7.92 11.00 0.63
C LEU A 245 8.17 10.54 -0.81
N THR A 246 7.94 11.41 -1.78
CA THR A 246 8.16 11.13 -3.20
C THR A 246 9.62 10.85 -3.50
N ILE A 247 10.54 11.69 -3.01
CA ILE A 247 11.98 11.50 -3.20
C ILE A 247 12.42 10.14 -2.61
N CYS A 248 12.00 9.84 -1.38
CA CYS A 248 12.33 8.56 -0.74
C CYS A 248 11.77 7.36 -1.53
N ARG A 249 10.53 7.47 -2.02
CA ARG A 249 9.89 6.43 -2.84
C ARG A 249 10.64 6.19 -4.15
N ILE A 250 11.04 7.25 -4.85
CA ILE A 250 11.79 7.13 -6.11
C ILE A 250 13.15 6.47 -5.87
N ILE A 251 13.88 6.87 -4.83
CA ILE A 251 15.18 6.25 -4.50
C ILE A 251 14.99 4.75 -4.23
N ARG A 252 13.97 4.37 -3.46
CA ARG A 252 13.66 2.97 -3.19
C ARG A 252 13.36 2.18 -4.47
N LEU A 253 12.57 2.74 -5.39
CA LEU A 253 12.26 2.10 -6.68
C LEU A 253 13.52 1.92 -7.54
N ILE A 254 14.44 2.90 -7.54
CA ILE A 254 15.72 2.79 -8.24
C ILE A 254 16.56 1.66 -7.66
N ILE A 255 16.65 1.54 -6.32
CA ILE A 255 17.39 0.44 -5.67
C ILE A 255 16.76 -0.91 -6.01
N GLU A 256 15.42 -1.01 -6.00
CA GLU A 256 14.71 -2.23 -6.38
C GLU A 256 14.97 -2.61 -7.85
N TYR A 257 14.99 -1.64 -8.76
CA TYR A 257 15.33 -1.83 -10.17
C TYR A 257 16.79 -2.28 -10.38
N ILE A 258 17.74 -1.62 -9.70
CA ILE A 258 19.17 -1.97 -9.76
C ILE A 258 19.38 -3.41 -9.29
N ASP A 259 18.76 -3.81 -8.18
CA ASP A 259 18.87 -5.19 -7.70
C ASP A 259 18.34 -6.21 -8.71
N GLN A 260 17.20 -5.93 -9.37
CA GLN A 260 16.69 -6.82 -10.41
C GLN A 260 17.67 -6.99 -11.57
N LYS A 261 18.40 -5.94 -11.95
CA LYS A 261 19.44 -6.02 -12.98
C LYS A 261 20.69 -6.73 -12.49
N LEU A 262 21.08 -6.51 -11.25
CA LEU A 262 22.28 -7.09 -10.65
C LEU A 262 22.12 -8.55 -10.23
N LYS A 263 20.89 -9.07 -10.11
CA LYS A 263 20.63 -10.51 -9.95
C LYS A 263 21.23 -11.39 -11.04
N LYS A 264 21.55 -10.82 -12.21
CA LYS A 264 22.23 -11.53 -13.30
C LYS A 264 23.73 -11.74 -13.05
N TYR A 265 24.32 -10.99 -12.11
CA TYR A 265 25.75 -11.02 -11.81
C TYR A 265 25.97 -11.65 -10.44
N ASN A 266 26.85 -12.66 -10.36
CA ASN A 266 27.05 -13.44 -9.14
C ASN A 266 28.12 -12.82 -8.23
N ASN A 267 27.79 -11.69 -7.57
CA ASN A 267 28.69 -11.02 -6.63
C ASN A 267 28.04 -10.87 -5.24
N GLU A 268 28.56 -11.63 -4.27
CA GLU A 268 28.05 -11.66 -2.88
C GLU A 268 28.14 -10.29 -2.18
N LEU A 269 29.22 -9.52 -2.40
CA LEU A 269 29.36 -8.19 -1.81
C LEU A 269 28.27 -7.23 -2.31
N THR A 270 27.96 -7.31 -3.61
CA THR A 270 26.90 -6.49 -4.21
C THR A 270 25.54 -6.84 -3.64
N ARG A 271 25.26 -8.13 -3.42
CA ARG A 271 24.02 -8.61 -2.78
C ARG A 271 23.89 -8.13 -1.33
N ALA A 272 24.98 -8.16 -0.56
CA ALA A 272 25.00 -7.67 0.81
C ALA A 272 24.70 -6.16 0.89
N ILE A 273 25.38 -5.35 0.06
CA ILE A 273 25.15 -3.89 0.01
C ILE A 273 23.70 -3.57 -0.38
N LEU A 274 23.16 -4.22 -1.42
CA LEU A 274 21.78 -4.00 -1.85
C LEU A 274 20.76 -4.41 -0.79
N CYS A 275 21.03 -5.48 -0.03
CA CYS A 275 20.21 -5.89 1.10
C CYS A 275 20.18 -4.81 2.19
N CYS A 276 21.35 -4.28 2.58
CA CYS A 276 21.46 -3.19 3.55
C CYS A 276 20.76 -1.92 3.08
N CYS A 277 20.97 -1.49 1.83
CA CYS A 277 20.33 -0.31 1.27
C CYS A 277 18.80 -0.45 1.22
N ARG A 278 18.28 -1.63 0.82
CA ARG A 278 16.84 -1.90 0.82
C ARG A 278 16.23 -1.81 2.20
N CYS A 279 16.87 -2.44 3.19
CA CYS A 279 16.42 -2.38 4.57
C CYS A 279 16.41 -0.92 5.09
N PHE A 280 17.50 -0.19 4.87
CA PHE A 280 17.61 1.21 5.27
C PHE A 280 16.53 2.10 4.63
N PHE A 281 16.35 2.04 3.32
CA PHE A 281 15.35 2.87 2.63
C PHE A 281 13.92 2.44 2.94
N TRP A 282 13.67 1.16 3.20
CA TRP A 282 12.38 0.70 3.72
C TRP A 282 12.09 1.27 5.12
N CYS A 283 13.08 1.23 6.03
CA CYS A 283 12.98 1.83 7.35
C CYS A 283 12.80 3.35 7.28
N LEU A 284 13.56 4.03 6.41
CA LEU A 284 13.47 5.47 6.20
C LEU A 284 12.11 5.87 5.66
N GLU A 285 11.58 5.15 4.67
CA GLU A 285 10.25 5.45 4.12
C GLU A 285 9.16 5.32 5.20
N ASN A 286 9.21 4.26 6.01
CA ASN A 286 8.26 4.06 7.10
C ASN A 286 8.40 5.15 8.17
N PHE A 287 9.63 5.50 8.55
CA PHE A 287 9.90 6.59 9.48
C PHE A 287 9.40 7.93 8.96
N LEU A 288 9.65 8.25 7.68
CA LEU A 288 9.19 9.49 7.07
C LEU A 288 7.66 9.55 6.95
N LYS A 289 6.97 8.43 6.70
CA LYS A 289 5.50 8.37 6.76
C LYS A 289 4.99 8.67 8.16
N PHE A 290 5.57 8.02 9.16
CA PHE A 290 5.26 8.28 10.57
C PHE A 290 5.49 9.76 10.92
N LEU A 291 6.65 10.33 10.56
CA LEU A 291 6.96 11.72 10.85
C LEU A 291 6.02 12.69 10.14
N ASN A 292 5.74 12.47 8.84
CA ASN A 292 4.83 13.33 8.06
C ASN A 292 3.43 13.37 8.68
N ARG A 293 2.85 12.20 8.98
CA ARG A 293 1.52 12.10 9.57
C ARG A 293 1.42 12.86 10.88
N ASN A 294 2.39 12.67 11.79
CA ASN A 294 2.41 13.36 13.07
C ASN A 294 2.74 14.87 12.94
N ALA A 295 3.56 15.25 11.96
CA ALA A 295 3.82 16.65 11.64
C ALA A 295 2.56 17.36 11.14
N TYR A 296 1.74 16.72 10.30
CA TYR A 296 0.47 17.28 9.86
C TYR A 296 -0.51 17.47 11.03
N ILE A 297 -0.55 16.53 11.97
CA ILE A 297 -1.35 16.69 13.20
C ILE A 297 -0.89 17.93 13.98
N MET A 298 0.41 18.12 14.22
CA MET A 298 0.90 19.30 14.94
C MET A 298 0.71 20.61 14.14
N CYS A 299 0.79 20.56 12.81
CA CYS A 299 0.44 21.71 11.96
C CYS A 299 -1.04 22.08 12.14
N ALA A 300 -1.92 21.09 12.21
CA ALA A 300 -3.35 21.32 12.40
C ALA A 300 -3.67 21.92 13.79
N ILE A 301 -2.95 21.52 14.83
CA ILE A 301 -3.15 22.02 16.21
C ILE A 301 -2.58 23.45 16.38
N HIS A 302 -1.41 23.76 15.79
CA HIS A 302 -0.70 25.02 16.07
C HIS A 302 -0.61 26.00 14.90
N GLY A 303 -0.95 25.59 13.69
CA GLY A 303 -0.81 26.43 12.49
C GLY A 303 0.65 26.69 12.08
N LYS A 304 1.63 25.93 12.59
CA LYS A 304 3.05 26.09 12.26
C LYS A 304 3.43 25.42 10.92
N ASN A 305 4.58 25.79 10.39
CA ASN A 305 5.16 25.15 9.19
C ASN A 305 5.59 23.68 9.44
N PHE A 306 5.84 22.94 8.35
CA PHE A 306 6.13 21.51 8.40
C PHE A 306 7.30 21.16 9.33
N CYS A 307 8.47 21.78 9.16
CA CYS A 307 9.68 21.40 9.88
C CYS A 307 9.58 21.67 11.39
N SER A 308 8.97 22.80 11.78
CA SER A 308 8.73 23.10 13.20
C SER A 308 7.77 22.08 13.80
N SER A 309 6.66 21.81 13.12
CA SER A 309 5.66 20.84 13.57
C SER A 309 6.20 19.41 13.65
N ALA A 310 7.06 19.02 12.70
CA ALA A 310 7.72 17.72 12.69
C ALA A 310 8.66 17.55 13.90
N ARG A 311 9.44 18.60 14.22
CA ARG A 311 10.30 18.62 15.42
C ARG A 311 9.48 18.52 16.70
N ASP A 312 8.43 19.31 16.82
CA ASP A 312 7.55 19.32 18.00
C ASP A 312 6.88 17.96 18.18
N ALA A 313 6.31 17.40 17.11
CA ALA A 313 5.68 16.08 17.09
C ALA A 313 6.67 14.98 17.52
N PHE A 314 7.85 14.94 16.91
CA PHE A 314 8.87 13.94 17.21
C PHE A 314 9.32 14.00 18.68
N ASN A 315 9.59 15.20 19.19
CA ASN A 315 10.01 15.38 20.59
C ASN A 315 8.91 14.98 21.57
N LEU A 316 7.64 15.32 21.30
CA LEU A 316 6.50 14.93 22.12
C LEU A 316 6.29 13.41 22.17
N LEU A 317 6.38 12.76 21.01
CA LEU A 317 6.23 11.31 20.87
C LEU A 317 7.38 10.55 21.52
N MET A 318 8.63 11.00 21.34
CA MET A 318 9.80 10.33 21.90
C MET A 318 9.80 10.34 23.44
N ARG A 319 9.40 11.47 24.05
CA ARG A 319 9.21 11.57 25.51
C ARG A 319 8.14 10.61 26.04
N ASN A 320 7.21 10.19 25.18
CA ASN A 320 6.09 9.32 25.52
C ASN A 320 6.12 7.97 24.76
N VAL A 321 7.29 7.51 24.30
CA VAL A 321 7.43 6.39 23.34
C VAL A 321 6.67 5.12 23.76
N LEU A 322 6.66 4.77 25.04
CA LEU A 322 5.92 3.59 25.53
C LEU A 322 4.39 3.73 25.39
N ARG A 323 3.86 4.95 25.51
CA ARG A 323 2.43 5.23 25.27
C ARG A 323 2.14 5.16 23.77
N VAL A 324 3.04 5.68 22.93
CA VAL A 324 2.93 5.60 21.47
C VAL A 324 2.86 4.14 21.03
N ILE A 325 3.82 3.31 21.45
CA ILE A 325 3.88 1.88 21.09
C ILE A 325 2.63 1.15 21.56
N ALA A 326 2.18 1.38 22.80
CA ALA A 326 0.98 0.73 23.32
C ALA A 326 -0.27 1.13 22.55
N LEU A 327 -0.40 2.41 22.16
CA LEU A 327 -1.51 2.88 21.34
C LEU A 327 -1.47 2.24 19.95
N ASP A 328 -0.37 2.41 19.22
CA ASP A 328 -0.14 1.92 17.86
C ASP A 328 -0.46 0.42 17.72
N LYS A 329 0.11 -0.41 18.61
CA LYS A 329 -0.14 -1.86 18.57
C LYS A 329 -1.57 -2.24 18.94
N THR A 330 -2.21 -1.50 19.84
CA THR A 330 -3.61 -1.78 20.21
C THR A 330 -4.56 -1.37 19.08
N THR A 331 -4.35 -0.20 18.48
CA THR A 331 -5.17 0.30 17.35
C THR A 331 -5.02 -0.59 16.12
N ASP A 332 -3.79 -0.97 15.77
CA ASP A 332 -3.52 -1.84 14.62
C ASP A 332 -4.20 -3.20 14.77
N PHE A 333 -4.06 -3.82 15.95
CA PHE A 333 -4.69 -5.10 16.24
C PHE A 333 -6.22 -5.00 16.18
N LEU A 334 -6.81 -3.98 16.82
CA LEU A 334 -8.25 -3.80 16.87
C LEU A 334 -8.83 -3.56 15.48
N PHE A 335 -8.26 -2.62 14.71
CA PHE A 335 -8.75 -2.33 13.36
C PHE A 335 -8.48 -3.48 12.39
N PHE A 336 -7.38 -4.23 12.54
CA PHE A 336 -7.16 -5.45 11.77
C PHE A 336 -8.25 -6.48 12.03
N LEU A 337 -8.56 -6.75 13.30
CA LEU A 337 -9.61 -7.68 13.69
C LEU A 337 -10.99 -7.23 13.17
N SER A 338 -11.31 -5.94 13.30
CA SER A 338 -12.58 -5.41 12.79
C SER A 338 -12.72 -5.56 11.27
N LYS A 339 -11.67 -5.27 10.50
CA LYS A 339 -11.65 -5.48 9.04
C LYS A 339 -11.83 -6.95 8.70
N LEU A 340 -11.14 -7.84 9.41
CA LEU A 340 -11.21 -9.29 9.20
C LEU A 340 -12.63 -9.81 9.48
N LEU A 341 -13.24 -9.41 10.59
CA LEU A 341 -14.59 -9.82 10.96
C LEU A 341 -15.65 -9.38 9.94
N ILE A 342 -15.58 -8.11 9.48
CA ILE A 342 -16.49 -7.61 8.45
C ILE A 342 -16.31 -8.41 7.15
N SER A 343 -15.06 -8.64 6.74
CA SER A 343 -14.77 -9.30 5.46
C SER A 343 -15.16 -10.78 5.47
N LEU A 344 -14.89 -11.49 6.58
CA LEU A 344 -15.30 -12.88 6.77
C LEU A 344 -16.82 -13.01 6.91
N GLY A 345 -17.47 -12.08 7.61
CA GLY A 345 -18.93 -12.04 7.72
C GLY A 345 -19.58 -11.87 6.35
N MET A 346 -19.11 -10.92 5.54
CA MET A 346 -19.60 -10.72 4.18
C MET A 346 -19.33 -11.92 3.28
N ALA A 347 -18.15 -12.54 3.39
CA ALA A 347 -17.81 -13.75 2.64
C ALA A 347 -18.73 -14.92 3.03
N ALA A 348 -19.02 -15.10 4.31
CA ALA A 348 -19.93 -16.14 4.81
C ALA A 348 -21.36 -15.90 4.33
N CYS A 349 -21.88 -14.68 4.45
CA CYS A 349 -23.20 -14.31 3.93
C CYS A 349 -23.31 -14.52 2.41
N THR A 350 -22.24 -14.22 1.67
CA THR A 350 -22.21 -14.42 0.21
C THR A 350 -22.18 -15.91 -0.12
N PHE A 351 -21.38 -16.69 0.60
CA PHE A 351 -21.31 -18.14 0.40
C PHE A 351 -22.66 -18.79 0.66
N THR A 352 -23.30 -18.50 1.80
CA THR A 352 -24.61 -19.06 2.13
C THR A 352 -25.67 -18.65 1.12
N TYR A 353 -25.66 -17.40 0.64
CA TYR A 353 -26.57 -16.94 -0.41
C TYR A 353 -26.36 -17.71 -1.72
N LEU A 354 -25.12 -17.80 -2.22
CA LEU A 354 -24.81 -18.48 -3.48
C LEU A 354 -25.06 -20.01 -3.45
N THR A 355 -25.00 -20.63 -2.27
CA THR A 355 -25.32 -22.06 -2.09
C THR A 355 -26.77 -22.31 -1.69
N SER A 356 -27.56 -21.27 -1.44
CA SER A 356 -28.95 -21.41 -0.99
C SER A 356 -29.89 -21.79 -2.13
N GLU A 357 -30.96 -22.50 -1.79
CA GLU A 357 -32.07 -22.75 -2.71
C GLU A 357 -32.71 -21.45 -3.22
N LEU A 358 -32.63 -20.35 -2.46
CA LEU A 358 -33.12 -19.04 -2.89
C LEU A 358 -32.42 -18.54 -4.15
N PHE A 359 -31.10 -18.73 -4.23
CA PHE A 359 -30.34 -18.35 -5.43
C PHE A 359 -30.71 -19.25 -6.62
N ASN A 360 -30.77 -20.57 -6.40
CA ASN A 360 -31.13 -21.53 -7.45
C ASN A 360 -32.56 -21.32 -7.96
N ASN A 361 -33.51 -20.96 -7.09
CA ASN A 361 -34.90 -20.69 -7.48
C ASN A 361 -35.04 -19.37 -8.24
N HIS A 362 -34.21 -18.37 -7.94
CA HIS A 362 -34.23 -17.09 -8.64
C HIS A 362 -33.47 -17.14 -9.98
N PHE A 363 -32.44 -17.99 -10.07
CA PHE A 363 -31.60 -18.15 -11.26
C PHE A 363 -31.44 -19.64 -11.63
N PRO A 364 -32.51 -20.33 -12.06
CA PRO A 364 -32.48 -21.77 -12.32
C PRO A 364 -31.55 -22.17 -13.47
N ASP A 365 -31.31 -21.27 -14.43
CA ASP A 365 -30.47 -21.53 -15.61
C ASP A 365 -28.98 -21.22 -15.37
N ILE A 366 -28.60 -20.69 -14.20
CA ILE A 366 -27.21 -20.28 -13.91
C ILE A 366 -26.52 -21.35 -13.04
N LEU A 367 -25.79 -22.25 -13.68
CA LEU A 367 -24.96 -23.24 -12.96
C LEU A 367 -23.63 -22.63 -12.52
N LEU A 368 -23.53 -22.31 -11.23
CA LEU A 368 -22.36 -21.66 -10.66
C LEU A 368 -21.27 -22.68 -10.28
N HIS A 369 -20.33 -22.93 -11.19
CA HIS A 369 -19.28 -23.96 -10.99
C HIS A 369 -18.23 -23.60 -9.92
N TYR A 370 -17.96 -22.31 -9.70
CA TYR A 370 -16.90 -21.84 -8.79
C TYR A 370 -17.37 -20.71 -7.86
N PRO A 371 -18.31 -20.97 -6.92
CA PRO A 371 -18.80 -19.95 -5.97
C PRO A 371 -17.68 -19.32 -5.13
N ILE A 372 -16.61 -20.08 -4.86
CA ILE A 372 -15.47 -19.64 -4.05
C ILE A 372 -14.76 -18.43 -4.69
N VAL A 373 -14.72 -18.32 -6.02
CA VAL A 373 -14.06 -17.19 -6.70
C VAL A 373 -14.82 -15.88 -6.42
N GLN A 374 -16.15 -15.91 -6.49
CA GLN A 374 -17.00 -14.76 -6.20
C GLN A 374 -16.93 -14.38 -4.71
N VAL A 375 -16.96 -15.36 -3.83
CA VAL A 375 -16.76 -15.14 -2.38
C VAL A 375 -15.40 -14.50 -2.11
N GLY A 376 -14.34 -14.94 -2.79
CA GLY A 376 -13.01 -14.34 -2.72
C GLY A 376 -13.00 -12.88 -3.15
N PHE A 377 -13.71 -12.54 -4.24
CA PHE A 377 -13.83 -11.17 -4.71
C PHE A 377 -14.55 -10.27 -3.68
N ILE A 378 -15.66 -10.74 -3.10
CA ILE A 378 -16.39 -10.02 -2.05
C ILE A 378 -15.56 -9.88 -0.78
N PHE A 379 -14.81 -10.91 -0.39
CA PHE A 379 -13.90 -10.84 0.75
C PHE A 379 -12.84 -9.75 0.55
N VAL A 380 -12.17 -9.72 -0.61
CA VAL A 380 -11.15 -8.70 -0.91
C VAL A 380 -11.77 -7.31 -1.00
N GLY A 381 -12.90 -7.16 -1.71
CA GLY A 381 -13.60 -5.89 -1.86
C GLY A 381 -14.06 -5.31 -0.52
N SER A 382 -14.69 -6.13 0.32
CA SER A 382 -15.13 -5.72 1.66
C SER A 382 -13.97 -5.36 2.58
N TYR A 383 -12.83 -6.06 2.49
CA TYR A 383 -11.62 -5.71 3.24
C TYR A 383 -11.04 -4.34 2.82
N ILE A 384 -11.01 -4.05 1.52
CA ILE A 384 -10.54 -2.76 0.99
C ILE A 384 -11.47 -1.63 1.47
N ILE A 385 -12.79 -1.82 1.34
CA ILE A 385 -13.78 -0.84 1.78
C ILE A 385 -13.67 -0.60 3.29
N ALA A 386 -13.61 -1.65 4.10
CA ALA A 386 -13.41 -1.54 5.54
C ALA A 386 -12.10 -0.79 5.86
N SER A 387 -11.02 -1.06 5.13
CA SER A 387 -9.74 -0.37 5.32
C SER A 387 -9.83 1.14 5.10
N VAL A 388 -10.60 1.58 4.11
CA VAL A 388 -10.86 2.99 3.83
C VAL A 388 -11.57 3.65 5.02
N PHE A 389 -12.64 3.05 5.54
CA PHE A 389 -13.37 3.62 6.68
C PHE A 389 -12.54 3.62 7.98
N PHE A 390 -11.83 2.52 8.28
CA PHE A 390 -10.98 2.45 9.47
C PHE A 390 -9.79 3.40 9.41
N SER A 391 -9.40 3.91 8.24
CA SER A 391 -8.37 4.94 8.14
C SER A 391 -8.78 6.24 8.84
N VAL A 392 -10.07 6.60 8.84
CA VAL A 392 -10.62 7.77 9.56
C VAL A 392 -10.49 7.57 11.06
N TYR A 393 -10.89 6.40 11.56
CA TYR A 393 -10.75 6.06 12.97
C TYR A 393 -9.28 6.07 13.42
N SER A 394 -8.38 5.55 12.59
CA SER A 394 -6.94 5.60 12.84
C SER A 394 -6.43 7.05 12.92
N MET A 395 -6.84 7.92 12.00
CA MET A 395 -6.48 9.35 12.07
C MET A 395 -7.08 10.06 13.29
N ALA A 396 -8.31 9.72 13.68
CA ALA A 396 -8.95 10.26 14.87
C ALA A 396 -8.14 9.89 16.12
N VAL A 397 -7.82 8.61 16.29
CA VAL A 397 -7.10 8.13 17.49
C VAL A 397 -5.73 8.77 17.59
N ASP A 398 -4.97 8.85 16.50
CA ASP A 398 -3.65 9.50 16.51
C ASP A 398 -3.74 10.98 16.83
N THR A 399 -4.71 11.69 16.24
CA THR A 399 -4.91 13.12 16.48
C THR A 399 -5.26 13.38 17.93
N LEU A 400 -6.25 12.64 18.48
CA LEU A 400 -6.65 12.81 19.87
C LEU A 400 -5.54 12.40 20.83
N PHE A 401 -4.72 11.41 20.48
CA PHE A 401 -3.57 11.04 21.30
C PHE A 401 -2.53 12.15 21.34
N LEU A 402 -2.19 12.76 20.20
CA LEU A 402 -1.26 13.88 20.17
C LEU A 402 -1.80 15.09 20.93
N CYS A 403 -3.10 15.41 20.75
CA CYS A 403 -3.76 16.45 21.54
C CYS A 403 -3.73 16.14 23.04
N PHE A 404 -3.93 14.88 23.41
CA PHE A 404 -3.85 14.42 24.80
C PHE A 404 -2.44 14.54 25.41
N LEU A 405 -1.41 14.21 24.65
CA LEU A 405 -0.03 14.42 25.09
C LEU A 405 0.25 15.92 25.29
N GLU A 406 -0.20 16.76 24.35
CA GLU A 406 -0.04 18.21 24.42
C GLU A 406 -0.82 18.82 25.61
N ASP A 407 -2.07 18.38 25.84
CA ASP A 407 -2.91 18.78 26.98
C ASP A 407 -2.22 18.41 28.32
N CYS A 408 -1.57 17.25 28.37
CA CYS A 408 -0.81 16.83 29.55
C CYS A 408 0.43 17.69 29.83
N GLU A 409 1.03 18.31 28.80
CA GLU A 409 2.24 19.14 28.94
C GLU A 409 1.92 20.61 29.19
N ARG A 410 0.84 21.13 28.60
CA ARG A 410 0.48 22.56 28.68
C ARG A 410 -0.43 22.91 29.85
N ASN A 411 -1.32 21.99 30.21
CA ASN A 411 -2.36 22.23 31.21
C ASN A 411 -2.03 21.53 32.53
N ASP A 412 -2.35 22.19 33.63
CA ASP A 412 -2.10 21.70 34.99
C ASP A 412 -3.40 21.43 35.77
N GLY A 413 -4.55 21.81 35.22
CA GLY A 413 -5.86 21.68 35.85
C GLY A 413 -6.25 22.88 36.69
N SER A 414 -5.51 24.00 36.63
CA SER A 414 -5.93 25.29 37.20
C SER A 414 -7.10 25.91 36.43
N GLN A 415 -7.75 26.94 37.00
CA GLN A 415 -8.80 27.69 36.30
C GLN A 415 -8.29 28.36 35.02
N ASP A 416 -7.03 28.82 35.02
CA ASP A 416 -6.39 29.44 33.84
C ASP A 416 -5.97 28.41 32.79
N ARG A 417 -5.66 27.17 33.21
CA ARG A 417 -5.17 26.09 32.34
C ARG A 417 -5.84 24.74 32.67
N PRO A 418 -7.15 24.62 32.39
CA PRO A 418 -7.87 23.39 32.64
C PRO A 418 -7.46 22.30 31.64
N TYR A 419 -7.56 21.03 32.05
CA TYR A 419 -7.46 19.91 31.12
C TYR A 419 -8.70 19.84 30.23
N PHE A 420 -8.49 19.61 28.93
CA PHE A 420 -9.53 19.44 27.92
C PHE A 420 -9.89 17.97 27.69
N MET A 421 -9.05 17.03 28.14
CA MET A 421 -9.31 15.60 28.06
C MET A 421 -10.60 15.19 28.80
N SER A 422 -11.19 14.06 28.40
CA SER A 422 -12.44 13.58 28.99
C SER A 422 -12.29 13.23 30.48
N LYS A 423 -13.40 13.31 31.25
CA LYS A 423 -13.43 12.90 32.67
C LYS A 423 -12.92 11.47 32.89
N GLN A 424 -13.16 10.57 31.93
CA GLN A 424 -12.65 9.20 31.97
C GLN A 424 -11.11 9.18 31.89
N LEU A 425 -10.51 9.94 30.97
CA LEU A 425 -9.05 10.04 30.83
C LEU A 425 -8.40 10.69 32.06
N MET A 426 -9.00 11.76 32.57
CA MET A 426 -8.59 12.39 33.83
C MET A 426 -8.56 11.39 34.99
N LYS A 427 -9.63 10.60 35.15
CA LYS A 427 -9.71 9.55 36.17
C LYS A 427 -8.65 8.46 36.00
N ILE A 428 -8.36 8.04 34.77
CA ILE A 428 -7.32 7.02 34.49
C ILE A 428 -5.92 7.54 34.86
N LEU A 429 -5.68 8.85 34.72
CA LEU A 429 -4.41 9.49 35.04
C LEU A 429 -4.32 10.04 36.47
N ASN A 430 -5.39 9.95 37.28
CA ASN A 430 -5.51 10.65 38.56
C ASN A 430 -5.26 12.17 38.44
N LYS A 431 -5.81 12.80 37.40
CA LYS A 431 -5.82 14.26 37.19
C LYS A 431 -7.22 14.82 37.40
N THR A 432 -7.32 16.07 37.82
CA THR A 432 -8.60 16.79 38.00
C THR A 432 -8.44 18.27 37.66
N ASN A 433 -9.49 18.88 37.11
CA ASN A 433 -9.60 20.33 37.05
C ASN A 433 -10.06 20.85 38.42
N LYS A 434 -9.41 21.91 38.91
CA LYS A 434 -9.62 22.53 40.22
C LYS A 434 -10.69 23.59 40.19
#